data_AF-A0A382KEE7-F1
#
_entry.id   AF-A0A382KEE7-F1
#
_cell.length_a   1.000
_cell.length_b   1.000
_cell.length_c   1.000
_cell.angle_alpha   90.00
_cell.angle_beta   90.00
_cell.angle_gamma   90.00
#
_symmetry.space_group_name_H-M   'P 1'
#
loop_
_entity.id
_entity.type
_entity.pdbx_description
1 polymer ?
#
loop_
_entity_poly.entity_id
_entity_poly.type
_entity_poly.pdbx_seq_one_letter_code
_entity_poly.pdbx_strand_id
1 'polypeptide(L)'
;WNKPWRVGIENPDLIGTPFLELAGVITLEDRSMATSGNYRNILDIGGDIIGHTISTKLGKPIQTNVISVTVLAESCMMADGWSTALMIMDYESGKELIRSEKDLDVIWIIERSDASRRFGITKEIKIEDSIYEIIK
;
A
#
# COMPACT_ATOMS: atom_id res chain seq x y z
N TRP A 1 -30.52 -3.06 -0.14
CA TRP A 1 -29.34 -3.92 -0.38
C TRP A 1 -28.46 -3.40 -1.53
N ASN A 2 -28.33 -2.08 -1.70
CA ASN A 2 -27.59 -1.46 -2.81
C ASN A 2 -26.60 -0.40 -2.30
N LYS A 3 -25.82 -0.74 -1.27
CA LYS A 3 -24.79 0.13 -0.75
C LYS A 3 -23.43 -0.41 -1.20
N PRO A 4 -22.52 0.44 -1.69
CA PRO A 4 -21.15 0.03 -2.00
C PRO A 4 -20.45 -0.61 -0.79
N TRP A 5 -19.47 -1.46 -1.07
CA TRP A 5 -18.70 -2.12 -0.02
C TRP A 5 -17.80 -1.12 0.70
N ARG A 6 -17.74 -1.20 2.03
CA ARG A 6 -16.72 -0.50 2.83
C ARG A 6 -15.59 -1.48 3.10
N VAL A 7 -14.38 -1.14 2.63
CA VAL A 7 -13.21 -2.00 2.73
C VAL A 7 -12.14 -1.28 3.55
N GLY A 8 -11.66 -1.95 4.59
CA GLY A 8 -10.63 -1.41 5.48
C GLY A 8 -9.22 -1.56 4.90
N ILE A 9 -8.40 -0.53 5.09
CA ILE A 9 -6.96 -0.58 4.90
C ILE A 9 -6.34 -0.87 6.27
N GLU A 10 -5.54 -1.91 6.36
CA GLU A 10 -4.91 -2.33 7.62
C GLU A 10 -3.85 -1.34 8.10
N ASN A 11 -3.77 -1.12 9.42
CA ASN A 11 -2.67 -0.40 10.05
C ASN A 11 -1.41 -1.29 10.15
N PRO A 12 -0.28 -0.94 9.51
CA PRO A 12 0.94 -1.74 9.55
C PRO A 12 1.64 -1.77 10.92
N ASP A 13 1.29 -0.88 11.86
CA ASP A 13 1.91 -0.83 13.21
C ASP A 13 1.51 -2.01 14.12
N LEU A 14 0.41 -2.69 13.80
CA LEU A 14 -0.15 -3.74 14.63
C LEU A 14 0.34 -5.13 14.19
N ILE A 15 1.66 -5.29 14.11
CA ILE A 15 2.29 -6.58 13.78
C ILE A 15 1.86 -7.63 14.82
N GLY A 16 1.15 -8.66 14.37
CA GLY A 16 0.69 -9.77 15.22
C GLY A 16 -0.67 -9.56 15.91
N THR A 17 -1.30 -8.40 15.75
CA THR A 17 -2.67 -8.13 16.21
C THR A 17 -3.55 -7.62 15.07
N PRO A 18 -3.80 -8.46 14.05
CA PRO A 18 -4.73 -8.08 12.98
C PRO A 18 -6.10 -7.72 13.59
N PHE A 19 -6.80 -6.75 12.98
CA PHE A 19 -8.16 -6.30 13.32
C PHE A 19 -8.33 -5.28 14.48
N LEU A 20 -7.28 -4.85 15.17
CA LEU A 20 -7.43 -3.91 16.28
C LEU A 20 -7.64 -2.44 15.83
N GLU A 21 -7.00 -2.03 14.73
CA GLU A 21 -7.16 -0.68 14.16
C GLU A 21 -6.96 -0.68 12.65
N LEU A 22 -7.84 0.02 11.92
CA LEU A 22 -7.70 0.26 10.49
C LEU A 22 -6.94 1.57 10.30
N ALA A 23 -6.06 1.62 9.30
CA ALA A 23 -5.43 2.87 8.89
C ALA A 23 -6.43 3.82 8.22
N GLY A 24 -7.46 3.26 7.58
CA GLY A 24 -8.56 3.99 6.98
C GLY A 24 -9.56 3.04 6.31
N VAL A 25 -10.65 3.59 5.79
CA VAL A 25 -11.72 2.85 5.10
C VAL A 25 -11.99 3.49 3.75
N ILE A 26 -12.10 2.68 2.71
CA ILE A 26 -12.50 3.14 1.38
C ILE A 26 -13.82 2.53 0.96
N THR A 27 -14.50 3.24 0.06
CA THR A 27 -15.70 2.73 -0.61
C THR A 27 -15.31 2.07 -1.91
N LEU A 28 -15.70 0.81 -2.11
CA LEU A 28 -15.43 0.02 -3.30
C LEU A 28 -16.74 -0.25 -4.06
N GLU A 29 -16.79 0.18 -5.30
CA GLU A 29 -17.93 0.03 -6.23
C GLU A 29 -17.41 -0.40 -7.59
N ASP A 30 -17.87 -1.55 -8.08
CA ASP A 30 -17.52 -2.14 -9.39
C ASP A 30 -16.03 -2.16 -9.74
N ARG A 31 -15.16 -2.34 -8.73
CA ARG A 31 -13.70 -2.43 -8.88
C ARG A 31 -13.11 -3.53 -8.03
N SER A 32 -11.90 -3.94 -8.40
CA SER A 32 -11.08 -4.89 -7.68
C SER A 32 -10.03 -4.16 -6.84
N MET A 33 -9.62 -4.75 -5.72
CA MET A 33 -8.63 -4.19 -4.80
C MET A 33 -7.65 -5.28 -4.34
N ALA A 34 -6.36 -4.95 -4.29
CA ALA A 34 -5.32 -5.81 -3.71
C ALA A 34 -4.28 -4.98 -2.97
N THR A 35 -3.63 -5.58 -1.97
CA THR A 35 -2.65 -4.91 -1.12
C THR A 35 -1.38 -5.75 -0.97
N SER A 36 -0.24 -5.13 -1.21
CA SER A 36 1.09 -5.67 -0.91
C SER A 36 1.69 -4.89 0.25
N GLY A 37 2.31 -5.56 1.22
CA GLY A 37 2.87 -4.89 2.39
C GLY A 37 4.08 -5.62 2.97
N ASN A 38 5.12 -4.87 3.31
CA ASN A 38 6.39 -5.42 3.82
C ASN A 38 6.42 -5.61 5.34
N TYR A 39 5.27 -5.54 6.01
CA TYR A 39 5.16 -5.61 7.47
C TYR A 39 4.63 -6.95 8.00
N ARG A 40 4.09 -7.82 7.13
CA ARG A 40 3.52 -9.12 7.52
C ARG A 40 4.52 -10.27 7.52
N ASN A 41 5.34 -10.35 6.47
CA ASN A 41 6.32 -11.42 6.29
C ASN A 41 7.71 -10.80 6.28
N ILE A 42 8.29 -10.71 7.48
CA ILE A 42 9.61 -10.17 7.72
C ILE A 42 10.46 -11.24 8.41
N LEU A 43 11.71 -11.36 8.00
CA LEU A 43 12.73 -12.11 8.71
C LEU A 43 13.75 -11.12 9.30
N ASP A 44 13.96 -11.16 10.62
CA ASP A 44 15.07 -10.46 11.27
C ASP A 44 16.31 -11.36 11.24
N ILE A 45 17.35 -10.94 10.53
CA ILE A 45 18.66 -11.60 10.55
C ILE A 45 19.68 -10.62 11.14
N GLY A 46 19.90 -10.70 12.45
CA GLY A 46 20.97 -9.95 13.12
C GLY A 46 20.73 -8.44 13.20
N GLY A 47 19.47 -8.00 13.21
CA GLY A 47 19.07 -6.59 13.24
C GLY A 47 18.66 -6.04 11.88
N ASP A 48 18.88 -6.79 10.80
CA ASP A 48 18.41 -6.43 9.47
C ASP A 48 17.01 -7.01 9.21
N ILE A 49 16.03 -6.13 9.06
CA ILE A 49 14.63 -6.45 8.74
C ILE A 49 14.54 -6.78 7.24
N ILE A 50 14.39 -8.06 6.91
CA ILE A 50 14.31 -8.55 5.54
C ILE A 50 12.85 -8.83 5.17
N GLY A 51 12.26 -7.98 4.33
CA GLY A 51 10.94 -8.21 3.75
C GLY A 51 10.93 -9.36 2.72
N HIS A 52 9.76 -9.95 2.47
CA HIS A 52 9.59 -11.01 1.46
C HIS A 52 9.57 -10.51 0.01
N THR A 53 9.46 -9.20 -0.23
CA THR A 53 9.45 -8.64 -1.58
C THR A 53 10.89 -8.43 -2.09
N ILE A 54 11.23 -9.14 -3.16
CA ILE A 54 12.57 -9.15 -3.78
C ILE A 54 12.61 -8.17 -4.94
N SER A 55 13.59 -7.27 -4.94
CA SER A 55 13.86 -6.43 -6.12
C SER A 55 14.49 -7.28 -7.21
N THR A 56 13.84 -7.38 -8.37
CA THR A 56 14.37 -8.11 -9.54
C THR A 56 15.66 -7.49 -10.09
N LYS A 57 15.89 -6.19 -9.85
CA LYS A 57 17.11 -5.47 -10.25
C LYS A 57 18.29 -5.78 -9.33
N LEU A 58 18.04 -5.92 -8.02
CA LEU A 58 19.09 -6.13 -7.02
C LEU A 58 19.30 -7.60 -6.67
N GLY A 59 18.36 -8.48 -7.02
CA GLY A 59 18.38 -9.90 -6.68
C GLY A 59 18.26 -10.18 -5.17
N LYS A 60 17.87 -9.17 -4.38
CA LYS A 60 17.74 -9.25 -2.92
C LYS A 60 16.50 -8.49 -2.43
N PRO A 61 16.04 -8.79 -1.21
CA PRO A 61 15.00 -8.03 -0.53
C PRO A 61 15.30 -6.53 -0.54
N ILE A 62 14.26 -5.72 -0.74
CA ILE A 62 14.37 -4.26 -0.77
C ILE A 62 13.49 -3.65 0.31
N GLN A 63 14.06 -2.69 1.03
CA GLN A 63 13.31 -1.78 1.89
C GLN A 63 13.28 -0.42 1.21
N THR A 64 12.07 0.11 1.04
CA THR A 64 11.84 1.46 0.54
C THR A 64 11.08 2.24 1.61
N ASN A 65 10.79 3.51 1.36
CA ASN A 65 9.93 4.30 2.25
C ASN A 65 8.44 3.90 2.16
N VAL A 66 8.10 2.87 1.38
CA VAL A 66 6.75 2.33 1.22
C VAL A 66 6.56 1.13 2.14
N ILE A 67 5.58 1.20 3.02
CA ILE A 67 5.24 0.13 3.98
C ILE A 67 4.12 -0.77 3.44
N SER A 68 3.16 -0.16 2.74
CA SER A 68 2.02 -0.84 2.12
C SER A 68 1.62 -0.13 0.83
N VAL A 69 1.21 -0.89 -0.18
CA VAL A 69 0.58 -0.39 -1.40
C VAL A 69 -0.73 -1.11 -1.60
N THR A 70 -1.80 -0.34 -1.70
CA THR A 70 -3.13 -0.82 -2.08
C THR A 70 -3.46 -0.27 -3.46
N VAL A 71 -3.86 -1.14 -4.38
CA VAL A 71 -4.25 -0.76 -5.75
C VAL A 71 -5.70 -1.13 -5.98
N LEU A 72 -6.44 -0.21 -6.60
CA LEU A 72 -7.76 -0.41 -7.16
C LEU A 72 -7.64 -0.44 -8.68
N ALA A 73 -8.25 -1.43 -9.32
CA ALA A 73 -8.21 -1.64 -10.77
C ALA A 73 -9.49 -2.34 -11.26
N GLU A 74 -9.62 -2.53 -12.57
CA GLU A 74 -10.75 -3.27 -13.16
C GLU A 74 -10.76 -4.75 -12.76
N SER A 75 -9.59 -5.35 -12.53
CA SER A 75 -9.45 -6.77 -12.19
C SER A 75 -8.51 -7.00 -11.01
N CYS A 76 -8.77 -8.04 -10.21
CA CYS A 76 -7.91 -8.40 -9.08
C CYS A 76 -6.49 -8.75 -9.54
N MET A 77 -6.35 -9.36 -10.73
CA MET A 77 -5.06 -9.68 -11.31
C MET A 77 -4.22 -8.43 -11.58
N MET A 78 -4.83 -7.36 -12.10
CA MET A 78 -4.14 -6.09 -12.29
C MET A 78 -3.80 -5.43 -10.96
N ALA A 79 -4.76 -5.40 -10.03
CA ALA A 79 -4.54 -4.81 -8.71
C ALA A 79 -3.36 -5.47 -7.99
N ASP A 80 -3.30 -6.80 -7.98
CA ASP A 80 -2.26 -7.59 -7.30
C ASP A 80 -0.88 -7.45 -7.98
N GLY A 81 -0.85 -7.46 -9.31
CA GLY A 81 0.38 -7.25 -10.07
C GLY A 81 0.97 -5.87 -9.82
N TRP A 82 0.14 -4.83 -9.86
CA TRP A 82 0.58 -3.45 -9.63
C TRP A 82 0.95 -3.19 -8.17
N SER A 83 0.21 -3.73 -7.19
CA SER A 83 0.56 -3.55 -5.78
C SER A 83 1.95 -4.12 -5.50
N THR A 84 2.27 -5.28 -6.08
CA THR A 84 3.60 -5.91 -5.94
C THR A 84 4.68 -5.11 -6.66
N ALA A 85 4.43 -4.66 -7.89
CA ALA A 85 5.40 -3.88 -8.67
C ALA A 85 5.73 -2.52 -8.03
N LEU A 86 4.74 -1.87 -7.42
CA LEU A 86 4.92 -0.60 -6.73
C LEU A 86 5.56 -0.76 -5.35
N MET A 87 5.39 -1.92 -4.70
CA MET A 87 5.99 -2.22 -3.40
C MET A 87 7.53 -2.24 -3.43
N ILE A 88 8.14 -2.56 -4.58
CA ILE A 88 9.60 -2.58 -4.74
C ILE A 88 10.21 -1.22 -5.10
N MET A 89 9.40 -0.17 -5.19
CA MET A 89 9.84 1.18 -5.54
C MET A 89 9.71 2.12 -4.33
N ASP A 90 10.48 3.20 -4.31
CA ASP A 90 10.16 4.33 -3.44
C ASP A 90 8.90 5.04 -3.94
N TYR A 91 8.27 5.81 -3.05
CA TYR A 91 7.01 6.49 -3.33
C TYR A 91 7.05 7.38 -4.57
N GLU A 92 8.11 8.19 -4.74
CA GLU A 92 8.22 9.14 -5.84
C GLU A 92 8.39 8.42 -7.18
N SER A 93 9.22 7.38 -7.23
CA SER A 93 9.42 6.57 -8.43
C SER A 93 8.15 5.82 -8.82
N GLY A 94 7.45 5.24 -7.84
CA GLY A 94 6.18 4.55 -8.05
C GLY A 94 5.09 5.50 -8.56
N LYS A 95 4.99 6.69 -7.96
CA LYS A 95 4.04 7.74 -8.35
C LYS A 95 4.30 8.25 -9.77
N GLU A 96 5.56 8.47 -10.16
CA GLU A 96 5.88 8.88 -11.52
C GLU A 96 5.59 7.76 -12.53
N LEU A 97 5.88 6.50 -12.21
CA LEU A 97 5.63 5.36 -13.09
C LEU A 97 4.16 5.24 -13.51
N ILE A 98 3.24 5.39 -12.56
CA ILE A 98 1.80 5.24 -12.82
C ILE A 98 1.13 6.54 -13.23
N ARG A 99 1.89 7.63 -13.43
CA ARG A 99 1.32 8.96 -13.72
C ARG A 99 0.48 8.97 -15.01
N SER A 100 0.83 8.14 -15.99
CA SER A 100 0.07 7.97 -17.23
C SER A 100 -1.06 6.94 -17.14
N GLU A 101 -1.09 6.12 -16.10
CA GLU A 101 -2.04 5.03 -15.93
C GLU A 101 -3.36 5.56 -15.36
N LYS A 102 -4.32 5.79 -16.26
CA LYS A 102 -5.60 6.42 -15.86
C LYS A 102 -6.54 5.48 -15.12
N ASP A 103 -6.35 4.17 -15.26
CA ASP A 103 -7.28 3.15 -14.76
C ASP A 103 -6.84 2.56 -13.40
N LEU A 104 -5.72 3.05 -12.88
CA LEU A 104 -5.20 2.67 -11.57
C LEU A 104 -5.51 3.78 -10.56
N ASP A 105 -6.03 3.35 -9.42
CA ASP A 105 -6.06 4.17 -8.22
C ASP A 105 -5.22 3.50 -7.15
N VAL A 106 -4.26 4.21 -6.57
CA VAL A 106 -3.26 3.66 -5.67
C VAL A 106 -3.22 4.45 -4.37
N ILE A 107 -3.10 3.71 -3.27
CA ILE A 107 -2.94 4.23 -1.92
C ILE A 107 -1.66 3.61 -1.36
N TRP A 108 -0.69 4.46 -1.04
CA TRP A 108 0.53 4.08 -0.34
C TRP A 108 0.40 4.44 1.14
N ILE A 109 0.89 3.56 2.02
CA ILE A 109 1.31 3.95 3.37
C ILE A 109 2.81 4.13 3.29
N ILE A 110 3.28 5.36 3.49
CA ILE A 110 4.70 5.70 3.45
C ILE A 110 5.21 6.09 4.84
N GLU A 111 6.46 5.77 5.10
CA GLU A 111 7.19 6.19 6.30
C GLU A 111 8.18 7.29 5.93
N ARG A 112 8.21 8.36 6.71
CA ARG A 112 9.14 9.48 6.55
C ARG A 112 10.35 9.30 7.46
N SER A 113 11.38 10.12 7.23
CA SER A 113 12.62 10.12 8.04
C SER A 113 12.41 10.42 9.52
N ASP A 114 11.30 11.05 9.89
CA ASP A 114 10.90 11.31 11.28
C ASP A 114 10.06 10.16 11.89
N ALA A 115 10.05 8.99 11.24
CA ALA A 115 9.23 7.83 11.55
C ALA A 115 7.71 8.07 11.49
N SER A 116 7.27 9.23 11.01
CA SER A 116 5.85 9.51 10.84
C SER A 116 5.32 8.88 9.55
N ARG A 117 4.07 8.41 9.58
CA ARG A 117 3.41 7.79 8.44
C ARG A 117 2.42 8.70 7.74
N ARG A 118 2.25 8.51 6.43
CA ARG A 118 1.32 9.26 5.58
C ARG A 118 0.62 8.34 4.60
N PHE A 119 -0.59 8.69 4.20
CA PHE A 119 -1.20 8.15 3.01
C PHE A 119 -0.75 8.94 1.79
N GLY A 120 -0.02 8.33 0.88
CA GLY A 120 0.11 8.85 -0.49
C GLY A 120 -1.06 8.32 -1.32
N ILE A 121 -1.74 9.16 -2.10
CA ILE A 121 -2.83 8.70 -2.97
C ILE A 121 -2.68 9.20 -4.40
N THR A 122 -3.20 8.43 -5.36
CA THR A 122 -3.47 8.92 -6.72
C THR A 122 -4.91 9.40 -6.81
N LYS A 123 -5.17 10.47 -7.57
CA LYS A 123 -6.52 11.03 -7.81
C LYS A 123 -7.35 11.17 -6.51
N GLU A 124 -8.63 11.54 -6.60
CA GLU A 124 -9.46 11.84 -5.43
C GLU A 124 -10.07 10.59 -4.78
N ILE A 125 -9.22 9.67 -4.30
CA ILE A 125 -9.67 8.56 -3.46
C ILE A 125 -10.06 9.13 -2.10
N LYS A 126 -11.33 8.98 -1.72
CA LYS A 126 -11.79 9.33 -0.38
C LYS A 126 -11.44 8.20 0.58
N ILE A 127 -10.54 8.49 1.53
CA ILE A 127 -10.24 7.62 2.67
C ILE A 127 -11.00 8.16 3.88
N GLU A 128 -11.95 7.38 4.38
CA GLU A 128 -12.70 7.65 5.61
C GLU A 128 -11.92 7.13 6.82
N ASP A 129 -12.18 7.71 8.00
CA ASP A 129 -11.61 7.25 9.27
C ASP A 129 -10.06 7.15 9.24
N SER A 130 -9.42 8.02 8.46
CA SER A 130 -7.98 8.02 8.25
C SER A 130 -7.22 8.40 9.53
N ILE A 131 -6.32 7.53 9.98
CA ILE A 131 -5.43 7.82 11.12
C ILE A 131 -4.13 8.54 10.69
N TYR A 132 -3.85 8.55 9.39
CA TYR A 132 -2.68 9.22 8.82
C TYR A 132 -3.09 10.47 8.02
N GLU A 133 -2.19 11.45 7.95
CA GLU A 133 -2.36 12.59 7.03
C GLU A 133 -2.23 12.10 5.58
N ILE A 134 -3.07 12.65 4.70
CA ILE A 134 -3.16 12.30 3.28
C ILE A 134 -2.39 13.32 2.44
N ILE A 135 -1.50 12.84 1.59
CA ILE A 135 -0.70 13.62 0.64
C ILE A 135 -0.99 13.18 -0.80
N LYS A 136 -0.90 14.13 -1.75
CA LYS A 136 -1.19 13.92 -3.17
C LYS A 136 0.07 13.95 -4.03
#